data_AF-A0A935SSU6-F1
#
_entry.id   AF-A0A935SSU6-F1
#
_cell.length_a   1.000
_cell.length_b   1.000
_cell.length_c   1.000
_cell.angle_alpha   90.00
_cell.angle_beta   90.00
_cell.angle_gamma   90.00
#
_symmetry.space_group_name_H-M   'P 1'
#
loop_
_entity.id
_entity.type
_entity.pdbx_description
1 polymer ?
#
loop_
_entity_poly.entity_id
_entity_poly.type
_entity_poly.pdbx_seq_one_letter_code
_entity_poly.pdbx_strand_id
1 'polypeptide(L)' 'MERDNLMHGARTALNTDMEIRAWAENYLKEKARLENTQMSDEEFEKYWKYHKPEIMHAGAAEAMQAWRDAKP' A
#
# COMPACT_ATOMS: atom_id res chain seq x y z
N MET A 1 -14.69 4.04 15.55
CA MET A 1 -15.67 3.28 14.75
C MET A 1 -15.62 3.63 13.26
N GLU A 2 -15.58 4.90 12.85
CA GLU A 2 -15.61 5.26 11.42
C GLU A 2 -14.32 4.92 10.65
N ARG A 3 -13.14 5.13 11.27
CA ARG A 3 -11.84 4.76 10.67
C ARG A 3 -11.66 3.25 10.47
N ASP A 4 -12.14 2.42 11.39
CA ASP A 4 -12.06 0.95 11.28
C ASP A 4 -12.89 0.41 10.13
N ASN A 5 -14.10 0.95 9.92
CA ASN A 5 -14.96 0.54 8.80
C ASN A 5 -14.33 0.87 7.44
N LEU A 6 -13.64 2.01 7.36
CA LEU A 6 -12.98 2.46 6.13
C LEU A 6 -11.73 1.62 5.81
N MET A 7 -10.92 1.29 6.83
CA MET A 7 -9.79 0.37 6.68
C MET A 7 -10.23 -1.05 6.33
N HIS A 8 -11.29 -1.55 6.97
CA HIS A 8 -11.84 -2.87 6.65
C HIS A 8 -12.36 -2.92 5.20
N GLY A 9 -13.09 -1.90 4.76
CA GLY A 9 -13.58 -1.80 3.37
C GLY A 9 -12.47 -1.73 2.33
N ALA A 10 -11.42 -0.92 2.58
CA ALA A 10 -10.27 -0.82 1.69
C ALA A 10 -9.53 -2.16 1.55
N ARG A 11 -9.37 -2.90 2.66
CA ARG A 11 -8.71 -4.21 2.65
C ARG A 11 -9.54 -5.27 1.94
N THR A 12 -10.86 -5.25 2.10
CA THR A 12 -11.76 -6.13 1.34
C THR A 12 -11.64 -5.85 -0.15
N ALA A 13 -11.66 -4.59 -0.58
CA ALA A 13 -11.49 -4.22 -1.99
C ALA A 13 -10.16 -4.74 -2.57
N LEU A 14 -9.05 -4.57 -1.85
CA LEU A 14 -7.72 -5.07 -2.25
C LEU A 14 -7.59 -6.61 -2.19
N ASN A 15 -8.52 -7.31 -1.57
CA ASN A 15 -8.57 -8.78 -1.57
C ASN A 15 -9.51 -9.32 -2.66
N THR A 16 -10.45 -8.51 -3.14
CA THR A 16 -11.40 -8.89 -4.19
C THR A 16 -10.89 -8.57 -5.59
N ASP A 17 -10.14 -7.49 -5.76
CA ASP A 17 -9.61 -7.06 -7.06
C ASP A 17 -8.07 -7.08 -7.05
N MET A 18 -7.51 -8.03 -7.81
CA MET A 18 -6.06 -8.24 -7.88
C MET A 18 -5.34 -7.16 -8.69
N GLU A 19 -6.02 -6.46 -9.60
CA GLU A 19 -5.43 -5.35 -10.36
C GLU A 19 -5.26 -4.14 -9.44
N ILE A 20 -6.31 -3.80 -8.68
CA ILE A 20 -6.25 -2.74 -7.67
C ILE A 20 -5.21 -3.08 -6.61
N ARG A 21 -5.16 -4.34 -6.19
CA ARG A 21 -4.13 -4.82 -5.25
C ARG A 21 -2.71 -4.59 -5.75
N ALA A 22 -2.43 -4.97 -7.00
CA ALA A 22 -1.11 -4.81 -7.58
C ALA A 22 -0.73 -3.33 -7.71
N TRP A 23 -1.68 -2.49 -8.12
CA TRP A 23 -1.47 -1.04 -8.19
C TRP A 23 -1.16 -0.45 -6.80
N ALA A 24 -1.97 -0.80 -5.80
CA ALA A 24 -1.79 -0.33 -4.43
C ALA A 24 -0.45 -0.80 -3.83
N GLU A 25 -0.03 -2.03 -4.12
CA GLU A 25 1.27 -2.55 -3.70
C GLU A 25 2.42 -1.73 -4.28
N ASN A 26 2.37 -1.39 -5.58
CA ASN A 26 3.40 -0.57 -6.21
C ASN A 26 3.40 0.87 -5.67
N TYR A 27 2.23 1.50 -5.55
CA TYR A 27 2.10 2.84 -4.98
C TYR A 27 2.71 2.92 -3.58
N LEU A 28 2.38 1.95 -2.70
CA LEU A 28 2.91 1.92 -1.34
C LEU A 28 4.39 1.55 -1.29
N LYS A 29 4.88 0.71 -2.22
CA LYS A 29 6.31 0.39 -2.34
C LYS A 29 7.12 1.62 -2.74
N GLU A 30 6.66 2.37 -3.73
CA GLU A 30 7.30 3.62 -4.18
C GLU A 30 7.33 4.65 -3.06
N LYS A 31 6.22 4.85 -2.36
CA LYS A 31 6.16 5.73 -1.19
C LYS A 31 7.14 5.29 -0.10
N ALA A 32 7.14 4.01 0.25
CA ALA A 32 8.09 3.47 1.24
C ALA A 32 9.54 3.64 0.80
N ARG A 33 9.84 3.56 -0.51
CA ARG A 33 11.19 3.81 -1.05
C ARG A 33 11.62 5.26 -0.84
N LEU A 34 10.72 6.21 -1.09
CA LEU A 34 10.96 7.64 -0.88
C LEU A 34 11.14 8.01 0.59
N GLU A 35 10.48 7.28 1.50
CA GLU A 35 10.66 7.47 2.95
C GLU A 35 11.94 6.83 3.50
N ASN A 36 12.55 5.91 2.73
CA ASN A 36 13.75 5.17 3.12
C ASN A 36 14.91 5.40 2.13
N THR A 37 15.12 6.64 1.69
CA THR A 37 16.16 6.99 0.70
C THR A 37 17.58 6.67 1.16
N GLN A 38 17.81 6.59 2.47
CA GLN A 38 19.12 6.21 3.04
C GLN A 38 19.45 4.72 2.86
N MET A 39 18.47 3.87 2.58
CA MET A 39 18.70 2.44 2.32
C MET A 39 19.20 2.26 0.89
N SER A 40 20.18 1.38 0.73
CA SER A 40 20.49 0.79 -0.58
C SER A 40 19.29 -0.01 -1.12
N ASP A 41 19.32 -0.35 -2.40
CA ASP A 41 18.23 -1.11 -3.01
C ASP A 41 18.11 -2.51 -2.40
N GLU A 42 19.22 -3.19 -2.09
CA GLU A 42 19.20 -4.50 -1.44
C GLU A 42 18.62 -4.45 -0.02
N GLU A 43 19.00 -3.44 0.77
CA GLU A 43 18.46 -3.21 2.11
C GLU A 43 16.97 -2.88 2.05
N PHE A 44 16.55 -2.07 1.07
CA PHE A 44 15.15 -1.72 0.88
C PHE A 44 14.32 -2.93 0.45
N GLU A 45 14.79 -3.78 -0.45
CA GLU A 45 14.04 -4.99 -0.84
C GLU A 45 13.88 -5.96 0.35
N LYS A 46 14.91 -6.06 1.20
CA LYS A 46 14.80 -6.80 2.47
C LYS A 46 13.77 -6.15 3.40
N TYR A 47 13.85 -4.84 3.61
CA TYR A 47 12.88 -4.08 4.40
C TYR A 47 11.45 -4.31 3.90
N TRP A 48 11.23 -4.16 2.60
CA TRP A 48 9.94 -4.33 1.95
C TRP A 48 9.39 -5.74 2.15
N LYS A 49 10.21 -6.77 1.97
CA LYS A 49 9.80 -8.17 2.17
C LYS A 49 9.19 -8.42 3.56
N TYR A 50 9.73 -7.78 4.61
CA TYR A 50 9.26 -7.98 5.99
C TYR A 50 8.12 -7.04 6.38
N HIS A 51 8.12 -5.79 5.90
CA HIS A 51 7.15 -4.77 6.35
C HIS A 51 5.95 -4.63 5.41
N LYS A 52 6.00 -5.20 4.19
CA LYS A 52 4.92 -5.12 3.20
C LYS A 52 3.54 -5.46 3.79
N PRO A 53 3.32 -6.53 4.57
CA PRO A 53 1.98 -6.83 5.10
C PRO A 53 1.42 -5.71 5.98
N GLU A 54 2.27 -5.08 6.79
CA GLU A 54 1.89 -3.99 7.70
C GLU A 54 1.69 -2.69 6.95
N ILE A 55 2.58 -2.37 5.99
CA ILE A 55 2.45 -1.20 5.13
C ILE A 55 1.18 -1.29 4.28
N MET A 56 0.89 -2.45 3.68
CA MET A 56 -0.34 -2.71 2.94
C MET A 56 -1.58 -2.59 3.82
N HIS A 57 -1.49 -2.98 5.10
CA HIS A 57 -2.58 -2.82 6.06
C HIS A 57 -2.82 -1.33 6.37
N ALA A 58 -1.80 -0.64 6.87
CA ALA A 58 -1.91 0.74 7.30
C ALA A 58 -2.22 1.70 6.13
N GLY A 59 -1.64 1.43 4.96
CA GLY A 59 -1.78 2.22 3.74
C GLY A 59 -2.98 1.85 2.87
N ALA A 60 -3.78 0.82 3.21
CA ALA A 60 -4.86 0.34 2.35
C ALA A 60 -5.85 1.44 1.94
N ALA A 61 -6.29 2.25 2.91
CA ALA A 61 -7.24 3.33 2.67
C ALA A 61 -6.65 4.43 1.78
N GLU A 62 -5.39 4.80 2.04
CA GLU A 62 -4.67 5.80 1.24
C GLU A 62 -4.48 5.31 -0.20
N ALA A 63 -3.99 4.09 -0.38
CA ALA A 63 -3.76 3.52 -1.70
C ALA A 63 -5.06 3.39 -2.51
N MET A 64 -6.16 3.03 -1.85
CA MET A 64 -7.48 3.00 -2.50
C MET A 64 -7.96 4.39 -2.93
N GLN A 65 -7.71 5.42 -2.12
CA GLN A 65 -8.05 6.79 -2.49
C GLN A 65 -7.18 7.26 -3.67
N ALA A 66 -5.87 7.05 -3.59
CA ALA A 66 -4.93 7.39 -4.67
C ALA A 66 -5.27 6.67 -5.99
N TRP A 67 -5.70 5.42 -5.93
CA TRP A 67 -6.16 4.68 -7.12
C TRP A 67 -7.40 5.30 -7.75
N ARG A 68 -8.37 5.75 -6.92
CA ARG A 68 -9.57 6.44 -7.41
C ARG A 68 -9.23 7.77 -8.06
N ASP A 69 -8.29 8.51 -7.48
CA ASP A 69 -7.86 9.81 -7.99
C ASP A 69 -6.98 9.68 -9.25
N ALA A 70 -6.24 8.58 -9.39
CA ALA A 70 -5.41 8.29 -10.55
C ALA A 70 -6.20 7.72 -11.74
N LYS A 71 -7.46 7.29 -11.53
CA LYS A 71 -8.35 6.87 -12.62
C LYS A 71 -9.01 8.10 -13.26
N PRO A 72 -8.90 8.28 -14.59
CA PRO A 72 -9.63 9.32 -15.31
C PRO A 72 -11.15 9.09 -15.31
#